data_AF-A0A837IRG8-F1
#
_entry.id   AF-A0A837IRG8-F1
#
_cell.length_a   1.000
_cell.length_b   1.000
_cell.length_c   1.000
_cell.angle_alpha   90.00
_cell.angle_beta   90.00
_cell.angle_gamma   90.00
#
_symmetry.space_group_name_H-M   'P 1'
#
loop_
_entity.id
_entity.type
_entity.pdbx_description
1 polymer ?
#
loop_
_entity_poly.entity_id
_entity_poly.type
_entity_poly.pdbx_seq_one_letter_code
_entity_poly.pdbx_strand_id
1 'polypeptide(L)'
;ARKKRDEIIADYRDVAEAAMSCLDEGFESSMTVMALPKNLRRYFRTSNHIERLNKELKRRSSVIGIFPNKNSLMRLMGSVLL
;
A
#
# COMPACT_ATOMS: atom_id res chain seq x y z
N ALA A 1 -16.91 -10.60 8.64
CA ALA A 1 -15.67 -9.80 8.53
C ALA A 1 -14.94 -9.75 9.86
N ARG A 2 -15.52 -9.14 10.92
CA ARG A 2 -14.90 -9.06 12.26
C ARG A 2 -14.52 -10.41 12.87
N LYS A 3 -15.44 -11.38 12.88
CA LYS A 3 -15.12 -12.76 13.30
C LYS A 3 -13.87 -13.33 12.60
N LYS A 4 -13.72 -13.05 11.29
CA LYS A 4 -12.57 -13.56 10.53
C LYS A 4 -11.27 -12.83 10.87
N ARG A 5 -11.34 -11.52 11.17
CA ARG A 5 -10.21 -10.77 11.72
C ARG A 5 -9.79 -11.37 13.06
N ASP A 6 -10.74 -11.62 13.96
CA ASP A 6 -10.45 -12.12 15.30
C ASP A 6 -9.83 -13.52 15.26
N GLU A 7 -10.31 -14.40 14.36
CA GLU A 7 -9.68 -15.69 14.07
C GLU A 7 -8.22 -15.53 13.61
N ILE A 8 -7.96 -14.67 12.61
CA ILE A 8 -6.59 -14.44 12.11
C ILE A 8 -5.68 -13.88 13.21
N ILE A 9 -6.19 -12.95 14.03
CA ILE A 9 -5.42 -12.41 15.16
C ILE A 9 -5.09 -13.53 16.14
N ALA A 10 -6.03 -14.41 16.47
CA ALA A 10 -5.78 -15.51 17.38
C ALA A 10 -4.74 -16.50 16.82
N ASP A 11 -4.82 -16.82 15.53
CA ASP A 11 -3.96 -17.81 14.87
C ASP A 11 -2.49 -17.36 14.74
N TYR A 12 -2.22 -16.05 14.66
CA TYR A 12 -0.90 -15.51 14.32
C TYR A 12 -0.31 -14.57 15.38
N ARG A 13 -0.99 -14.34 16.52
CA ARG A 13 -0.52 -13.39 17.55
C ARG A 13 0.85 -13.76 18.11
N ASP A 14 1.13 -15.04 18.29
CA ASP A 14 2.36 -15.58 18.84
C ASP A 14 3.55 -15.50 17.87
N VAL A 15 3.29 -15.61 16.56
CA VAL A 15 4.35 -15.59 15.52
C VAL A 15 4.57 -14.18 14.95
N ALA A 16 3.53 -13.35 14.87
CA ALA A 16 3.55 -12.09 14.12
C ALA A 16 2.75 -10.97 14.81
N GLU A 17 3.05 -10.71 16.08
CA GLU A 17 2.38 -9.70 16.91
C GLU A 17 2.23 -8.33 16.23
N ALA A 18 3.31 -7.80 15.65
CA ALA A 18 3.29 -6.49 14.98
C ALA A 18 2.34 -6.46 13.77
N ALA A 19 2.26 -7.55 13.01
CA ALA A 19 1.33 -7.64 11.88
C ALA A 19 -0.12 -7.72 12.36
N MET A 20 -0.37 -8.40 13.50
CA MET A 20 -1.71 -8.48 14.08
C MET A 20 -2.17 -7.13 14.67
N SER A 21 -1.27 -6.37 15.29
CA SER A 21 -1.56 -4.98 15.72
C SER A 21 -1.95 -4.10 14.53
N CYS A 22 -1.15 -4.17 13.45
CA CYS A 22 -1.43 -3.43 12.22
C CYS A 22 -2.78 -3.82 11.60
N LEU A 23 -3.11 -5.11 11.58
CA LEU A 23 -4.40 -5.60 11.10
C LEU A 23 -5.56 -5.05 11.94
N ASP A 24 -5.45 -5.08 13.27
CA ASP A 24 -6.54 -4.64 14.14
C ASP A 24 -6.77 -3.12 14.06
N GLU A 25 -5.69 -2.34 14.15
CA GLU A 25 -5.71 -0.87 14.02
C GLU A 25 -6.23 -0.42 12.64
N GLY A 26 -5.82 -1.13 11.57
CA GLY A 26 -6.19 -0.80 10.19
C GLY A 26 -7.50 -1.40 9.71
N PHE A 27 -8.17 -2.25 10.50
CA PHE A 27 -9.30 -3.06 10.04
C PHE A 27 -10.49 -2.21 9.59
N GLU A 28 -10.94 -1.28 10.43
CA GLU A 28 -12.14 -0.48 10.15
C GLU A 28 -11.90 0.46 8.94
N SER A 29 -10.72 1.05 8.84
CA SER A 29 -10.30 1.85 7.67
C SER A 29 -10.26 1.02 6.38
N SER A 30 -9.79 -0.22 6.45
CA SER A 30 -9.76 -1.13 5.29
C SER A 30 -11.15 -1.57 4.85
N MET A 31 -12.08 -1.70 5.80
CA MET A 31 -13.46 -2.09 5.54
C MET A 31 -14.29 -0.99 4.84
N THR A 32 -13.85 0.27 4.83
CA THR A 32 -14.52 1.38 4.13
C THR A 32 -14.77 1.08 2.64
N VAL A 33 -13.93 0.26 2.00
CA VAL A 33 -14.12 -0.18 0.59
C VAL A 33 -15.46 -0.88 0.38
N MET A 34 -16.05 -1.50 1.41
CA MET A 34 -17.34 -2.17 1.31
C MET A 34 -18.52 -1.22 1.08
N ALA A 35 -18.36 0.07 1.39
CA ALA A 35 -19.35 1.11 1.07
C ALA A 35 -19.42 1.42 -0.44
N LEU A 36 -18.39 1.06 -1.20
CA LEU A 36 -18.36 1.31 -2.65
C LEU A 36 -19.24 0.30 -3.41
N PRO A 37 -19.75 0.68 -4.60
CA PRO A 37 -20.36 -0.23 -5.56
C PRO A 37 -19.48 -1.45 -5.85
N LYS A 38 -20.09 -2.63 -6.02
CA LYS A 38 -19.38 -3.92 -6.14
C LYS A 38 -18.35 -3.93 -7.29
N ASN A 39 -18.65 -3.25 -8.40
CA ASN A 39 -17.76 -3.10 -9.55
C ASN A 39 -16.49 -2.29 -9.22
N LEU A 40 -16.56 -1.32 -8.30
CA LEU A 40 -15.42 -0.49 -7.92
C LEU A 40 -14.51 -1.16 -6.88
N ARG A 41 -15.06 -2.02 -6.01
CA ARG A 41 -14.29 -2.71 -4.96
C ARG A 41 -13.08 -3.45 -5.49
N ARG A 42 -13.16 -4.02 -6.70
CA ARG A 42 -12.03 -4.74 -7.33
C ARG A 42 -10.78 -3.87 -7.44
N TYR A 43 -10.94 -2.58 -7.72
CA TYR A 43 -9.85 -1.64 -7.93
C TYR A 43 -9.33 -1.05 -6.61
N PHE A 44 -10.23 -0.72 -5.69
CA PHE A 44 -9.88 -0.01 -4.45
C PHE A 44 -9.53 -0.92 -3.26
N ARG A 45 -9.83 -2.22 -3.31
CA ARG A 45 -9.48 -3.16 -2.23
C ARG A 45 -7.98 -3.52 -2.17
N THR A 46 -7.19 -3.09 -3.16
CA THR A 46 -5.77 -3.43 -3.26
C THR A 46 -4.93 -2.19 -3.54
N SER A 47 -3.69 -2.17 -3.07
CA SER A 47 -2.67 -1.16 -3.37
C SER A 47 -1.90 -1.39 -4.68
N ASN A 48 -2.25 -2.41 -5.47
CA ASN A 48 -1.50 -2.85 -6.66
C ASN A 48 -1.10 -1.70 -7.62
N HIS A 49 -2.00 -0.74 -7.86
CA HIS A 49 -1.71 0.37 -8.75
C HIS A 49 -0.63 1.32 -8.17
N ILE A 50 -0.72 1.61 -6.87
CA ILE A 50 0.25 2.44 -6.15
C ILE A 50 1.58 1.70 -6.05
N GLU A 51 1.57 0.40 -5.76
CA GLU A 51 2.80 -0.42 -5.70
C GLU A 51 3.51 -0.47 -7.05
N ARG A 52 2.76 -0.62 -8.15
CA ARG A 52 3.32 -0.59 -9.51
C ARG A 52 3.96 0.77 -9.79
N LEU A 53 3.30 1.86 -9.42
CA LEU A 53 3.82 3.21 -9.59
C LEU A 53 5.11 3.42 -8.78
N ASN A 54 5.09 3.05 -7.50
CA ASN A 54 6.27 3.12 -6.62
C ASN A 54 7.43 2.28 -7.15
N LYS A 55 7.14 1.10 -7.71
CA LYS A 55 8.15 0.24 -8.33
C LYS A 55 8.81 0.91 -9.54
N GLU A 56 8.04 1.59 -10.38
CA GLU A 56 8.58 2.32 -11.53
C GLU A 56 9.43 3.51 -11.10
N LEU A 57 8.98 4.27 -10.10
CA LEU A 57 9.76 5.38 -9.52
C LEU A 57 11.09 4.88 -8.95
N LYS A 58 11.06 3.79 -8.19
CA LYS A 58 12.26 3.14 -7.63
C LYS A 58 13.20 2.61 -8.71
N ARG A 59 12.66 2.02 -9.79
CA ARG A 59 13.44 1.50 -10.92
C ARG A 59 14.20 2.61 -11.65
N ARG A 60 13.58 3.78 -11.83
CA ARG A 60 14.25 4.91 -12.50
C ARG A 60 15.25 5.61 -11.59
N SER A 61 14.94 5.76 -10.30
CA SER A 61 15.86 6.37 -9.35
C SER A 61 17.06 5.47 -9.05
N SER A 62 16.91 4.15 -9.08
CA SER A 62 18.02 3.21 -8.82
C SER A 62 19.17 3.31 -9.83
N VAL A 63 18.89 3.72 -11.07
CA VAL A 63 19.92 3.94 -12.10
C VAL A 63 20.75 5.18 -11.81
N ILE A 64 20.18 6.19 -11.16
CA ILE A 64 20.83 7.47 -10.88
C ILE A 64 21.69 7.38 -9.62
N GLY A 65 21.25 6.62 -8.61
CA GLY A 65 21.93 6.48 -7.33
C GLY A 65 21.82 7.74 -6.46
N ILE A 66 22.54 8.80 -6.82
CA ILE A 66 22.57 10.08 -6.08
C ILE A 66 22.17 11.22 -7.02
N PHE A 67 21.19 12.04 -6.60
CA PHE A 67 20.75 13.19 -7.38
C PHE A 67 21.63 14.42 -7.07
N PRO A 68 22.02 15.20 -8.09
CA PRO A 68 22.85 16.40 -7.89
C PRO A 68 22.10 17.57 -7.22
N ASN A 69 20.75 17.57 -7.28
CA ASN A 69 19.90 18.57 -6.62
C ASN A 69 18.43 18.11 -6.61
N LYS A 70 17.61 18.79 -5.78
CA LYS A 70 16.17 18.53 -5.66
C LYS A 70 15.41 18.68 -6.98
N ASN A 71 15.76 19.66 -7.82
CA ASN A 71 15.08 19.90 -9.09
C ASN A 71 15.24 18.72 -10.06
N SER A 72 16.37 18.01 -10.01
CA SER A 72 16.62 16.82 -10.81
C SER A 72 15.74 15.64 -10.40
N LEU A 73 15.55 15.46 -9.10
CA LEU A 73 14.59 14.49 -8.57
C LEU A 73 13.16 14.83 -8.98
N MET A 74 12.75 16.10 -8.82
CA MET A 74 11.41 16.55 -9.19
C MET A 74 11.10 16.33 -10.68
N ARG A 75 12.06 16.58 -11.57
CA ARG A 75 11.91 16.29 -13.01
C ARG A 75 11.71 14.81 -13.29
N LEU A 76 12.45 13.94 -12.62
CA LEU A 76 12.27 12.50 -12.79
C LEU A 76 10.88 12.06 -12.31
N MET A 77 10.50 12.44 -11.10
CA MET A 77 9.20 12.10 -10.52
C MET A 77 8.07 12.64 -11.41
N GLY A 78 8.19 13.89 -11.86
CA GLY A 78 7.26 14.52 -12.80
C GLY A 78 7.13 13.74 -14.11
N SER A 79 8.23 13.27 -14.69
CA SER A 79 8.21 12.50 -15.96
C SER A 79 7.51 11.13 -15.89
N VAL A 80 7.20 10.65 -14.69
CA VAL A 80 6.48 9.38 -14.45
C VAL A 80 5.02 9.63 -14.07
N LEU A 81 4.74 10.76 -13.43
CA LEU A 81 3.43 11.09 -12.87
C LEU A 81 2.59 12.00 -13.77
N LEU A 82 3.23 12.75 -14.68
CA LEU A 82 2.61 13.62 -15.69
C LEU A 82 2.69 12.95 -17.07
#